data_AF-A0A4Q3FW60-F1
#
_entry.id   AF-A0A4Q3FW60-F1
#
_cell.length_a   1.000
_cell.length_b   1.000
_cell.length_c   1.000
_cell.angle_alpha   90.00
_cell.angle_beta   90.00
_cell.angle_gamma   90.00
#
_symmetry.space_group_name_H-M   'P 1'
#
loop_
_entity.id
_entity.type
_entity.pdbx_description
1 polymer ?
#
loop_
_entity_poly.entity_id
_entity_poly.type
_entity_poly.pdbx_seq_one_letter_code
_entity_poly.pdbx_strand_id
1 'polypeptide(L)'
;MKLTWFDGTTIRIHIGGAIVVIDPDHAPLHIDRFELVSGADQVIAGFGLSLPQADPATWRPRKPLRLLDDTGAPPEIIAASAGAGTILIDAMGEPPLLLLSDQAPELGRWADYAIIVLFGDGATLTGMGRALLAASPPRLLVLAADEAAADQTFSALRDKLDGTGLVALQPGMALEV
;
A
#
# COMPACT_ATOMS: atom_id res chain seq x y z
N MET A 1 10.29 0.32 5.75
CA MET A 1 9.15 1.17 5.31
C MET A 1 8.30 1.67 6.50
N LYS A 2 7.62 2.83 6.43
CA LYS A 2 6.65 3.30 7.43
C LYS A 2 5.33 3.79 6.80
N LEU A 3 4.19 3.30 7.30
CA LEU A 3 2.84 3.60 6.84
C LEU A 3 2.06 4.39 7.90
N THR A 4 1.38 5.46 7.52
CA THR A 4 0.47 6.21 8.40
C THR A 4 -0.82 6.53 7.67
N TRP A 5 -1.92 5.92 8.09
CA TRP A 5 -3.23 6.08 7.47
C TRP A 5 -4.06 7.11 8.21
N PHE A 6 -4.84 7.92 7.48
CA PHE A 6 -5.60 9.04 8.06
C PHE A 6 -7.11 8.87 7.98
N ASP A 7 -7.63 8.23 6.93
CA ASP A 7 -8.99 7.69 6.72
C ASP A 7 -9.16 7.44 5.21
N GLY A 8 -10.20 6.72 4.79
CA GLY A 8 -10.49 6.47 3.38
C GLY A 8 -9.28 5.89 2.67
N THR A 9 -8.84 6.51 1.57
CA THR A 9 -7.61 6.17 0.84
C THR A 9 -6.41 7.05 1.20
N THR A 10 -6.57 7.96 2.17
CA THR A 10 -5.55 8.94 2.55
C THR A 10 -4.46 8.28 3.39
N ILE A 11 -3.26 8.14 2.84
CA ILE A 11 -2.13 7.49 3.52
C ILE A 11 -0.83 8.24 3.22
N ARG A 12 0.02 8.37 4.24
CA ARG A 12 1.40 8.87 4.14
C ARG A 12 2.37 7.72 4.32
N ILE A 13 3.32 7.61 3.40
CA ILE A 13 4.22 6.47 3.26
C ILE A 13 5.65 7.00 3.25
N HIS A 14 6.49 6.49 4.15
CA HIS A 14 7.93 6.67 4.07
C HIS A 14 8.53 5.38 3.51
N ILE A 15 9.15 5.47 2.34
CA ILE A 15 9.64 4.30 1.60
C ILE A 15 10.89 4.70 0.81
N GLY A 16 11.96 3.91 0.92
CA GLY A 16 13.20 4.16 0.17
C GLY A 16 13.85 5.51 0.45
N GLY A 17 13.62 6.11 1.62
CA GLY A 17 14.13 7.43 1.97
C GLY A 17 13.31 8.61 1.44
N ALA A 18 12.19 8.35 0.76
CA ALA A 18 11.25 9.36 0.27
C ALA A 18 9.90 9.30 1.02
N ILE A 19 9.14 10.39 0.93
CA ILE A 19 7.79 10.52 1.47
C ILE A 19 6.80 10.60 0.30
N VAL A 20 5.86 9.64 0.26
CA VAL A 20 4.75 9.61 -0.69
C VAL A 20 3.44 9.84 0.07
N VAL A 21 2.61 10.75 -0.41
CA VAL A 21 1.27 11.00 0.12
C VAL A 21 0.22 10.66 -0.93
N ILE A 22 -0.73 9.81 -0.56
CA ILE A 22 -1.84 9.38 -1.40
C ILE A 22 -3.11 10.09 -0.95
N ASP A 23 -3.87 10.59 -1.91
CA ASP A 23 -5.19 11.19 -1.73
C ASP A 23 -5.33 12.22 -0.62
N PRO A 24 -4.45 13.23 -0.56
CA PRO A 24 -4.54 14.25 0.49
C PRO A 24 -5.85 15.07 0.44
N ASP A 25 -6.54 15.09 -0.70
CA ASP A 25 -7.82 15.77 -0.87
C ASP A 25 -8.99 15.02 -0.21
N HIS A 26 -8.82 13.74 0.13
CA HIS A 26 -9.79 12.93 0.86
C HIS A 26 -9.48 12.83 2.36
N ALA A 27 -8.49 13.59 2.86
CA ALA A 27 -8.17 13.60 4.28
C ALA A 27 -9.38 14.08 5.10
N PRO A 28 -9.63 13.51 6.30
CA PRO A 28 -10.65 14.01 7.21
C PRO A 28 -10.48 15.50 7.52
N LEU A 29 -11.59 16.21 7.78
CA LEU A 29 -11.59 17.66 8.03
C LEU A 29 -10.68 18.12 9.18
N HIS A 30 -10.34 17.23 10.12
CA HIS A 30 -9.47 17.54 11.26
C HIS A 30 -7.98 17.36 10.94
N ILE A 31 -7.63 16.83 9.77
CA ILE A 31 -6.26 16.69 9.29
C ILE A 31 -5.96 17.89 8.38
N ASP A 32 -4.98 18.71 8.76
CA ASP A 32 -4.53 19.80 7.91
C ASP A 32 -3.78 19.23 6.69
N ARG A 33 -4.34 19.48 5.51
CA ARG A 33 -3.76 19.05 4.24
C ARG A 33 -2.36 19.62 4.02
N PHE A 34 -2.10 20.87 4.41
CA PHE A 34 -0.78 21.49 4.24
C PHE A 34 0.26 20.80 5.10
N GLU A 35 -0.09 20.41 6.32
CA GLU A 35 0.79 19.62 7.18
C GLU A 35 1.00 18.22 6.63
N LEU A 36 -0.07 17.58 6.14
CA LEU A 36 -0.04 16.21 5.59
C LEU A 36 0.93 16.08 4.40
N VAL A 37 0.91 17.04 3.47
CA VAL A 37 1.79 17.04 2.29
C VAL A 37 3.14 17.70 2.54
N SER A 38 3.36 18.28 3.72
CA SER A 38 4.62 18.93 4.06
C SER A 38 5.78 17.93 4.04
N GLY A 39 6.82 18.25 3.27
CA GLY A 39 7.97 17.38 3.07
C GLY A 39 7.68 16.12 2.25
N ALA A 40 6.53 16.02 1.57
CA ALA A 40 6.27 14.95 0.62
C ALA A 40 7.12 15.15 -0.65
N ASP A 41 7.89 14.12 -1.03
CA ASP A 41 8.62 14.08 -2.30
C ASP A 41 7.66 13.81 -3.47
N GLN A 42 6.60 13.03 -3.22
CA GLN A 42 5.56 12.76 -4.20
C GLN A 42 4.16 12.84 -3.57
N VAL A 43 3.25 13.50 -4.28
CA VAL A 43 1.82 13.56 -3.93
C VAL A 43 1.01 12.96 -5.08
N ILE A 44 0.22 11.93 -4.79
CA ILE A 44 -0.61 11.22 -5.77
C ILE A 44 -2.07 11.45 -5.38
N ALA A 45 -2.78 12.21 -6.20
CA ALA A 45 -4.21 12.49 -6.01
C ALA A 45 -5.09 11.54 -6.84
N GLY A 46 -6.37 11.44 -6.48
CA GLY A 46 -7.37 10.66 -7.20
C GLY A 46 -7.05 9.17 -7.26
N PHE A 47 -6.45 8.62 -6.21
CA PHE A 47 -5.98 7.26 -6.03
C PHE A 47 -5.23 6.71 -7.26
N GLY A 48 -4.38 7.55 -7.84
CA GLY A 48 -3.50 7.13 -8.94
C GLY A 48 -4.16 7.11 -10.32
N LEU A 49 -5.34 7.71 -10.51
CA LEU A 49 -6.02 7.80 -11.81
C LEU A 49 -5.16 8.42 -12.93
N SER A 50 -4.18 9.28 -12.58
CA SER A 50 -3.26 9.91 -13.53
C SER A 50 -1.91 9.21 -13.65
N LEU A 51 -1.68 8.11 -12.91
CA LEU A 51 -0.41 7.38 -12.95
C LEU A 51 -0.28 6.59 -14.25
N PRO A 52 0.96 6.36 -14.73
CA PRO A 52 1.22 5.37 -15.76
C PRO A 52 0.64 4.01 -15.37
N GLN A 53 0.08 3.32 -16.36
CA GLN A 53 -0.44 1.97 -16.17
C GLN A 53 0.70 0.95 -16.13
N ALA A 54 0.65 0.03 -15.18
CA ALA A 54 1.50 -1.16 -15.12
C ALA A 54 0.61 -2.40 -15.11
N ASP A 55 1.07 -3.46 -15.76
CA ASP A 55 0.42 -4.78 -15.68
C ASP A 55 0.99 -5.54 -14.46
N PRO A 56 0.23 -5.68 -13.36
CA PRO A 56 0.71 -6.34 -12.15
C PRO A 56 1.02 -7.83 -12.35
N ALA A 57 0.47 -8.50 -13.37
CA ALA A 57 0.75 -9.91 -13.63
C ALA A 57 2.19 -10.13 -14.16
N THR A 58 2.69 -9.18 -14.96
CA THR A 58 4.00 -9.27 -15.61
C THR A 58 5.06 -8.32 -15.03
N TRP A 59 4.64 -7.38 -14.18
CA TRP A 59 5.52 -6.44 -13.50
C TRP A 59 6.56 -7.14 -12.61
N ARG A 60 7.72 -6.48 -12.45
CA ARG A 60 8.82 -6.96 -11.59
C ARG A 60 9.43 -5.80 -10.81
N PRO A 61 9.75 -5.99 -9.52
CA PRO A 61 10.42 -4.98 -8.72
C PRO A 61 11.80 -4.66 -9.26
N ARG A 62 12.22 -3.41 -9.06
CA ARG A 62 13.58 -3.00 -9.43
C ARG A 62 14.59 -3.75 -8.57
N LYS A 63 15.64 -4.24 -9.22
CA LYS A 63 16.75 -4.87 -8.51
C LYS A 63 17.56 -3.80 -7.80
N PRO A 64 18.03 -4.06 -6.56
CA PRO A 64 19.00 -3.19 -5.91
C PRO A 64 20.21 -2.96 -6.82
N LEU A 65 20.62 -1.69 -6.94
CA LEU A 65 21.88 -1.32 -7.60
C LEU A 65 23.05 -1.93 -6.84
N ARG A 66 24.10 -2.30 -7.56
CA ARG A 66 25.37 -2.69 -6.92
C ARG A 66 26.01 -1.43 -6.37
N LEU A 67 26.69 -1.53 -5.23
CA LEU A 67 27.39 -0.39 -4.61
C LEU A 67 28.39 0.32 -5.54
N LEU A 68 28.91 -0.40 -6.54
CA LEU A 68 29.83 0.16 -7.55
C LEU A 68 29.11 1.05 -8.59
N ASP A 69 27.80 0.88 -8.73
CA ASP A 69 26.94 1.58 -9.69
C ASP A 69 26.11 2.68 -9.00
N ASP A 70 26.31 2.90 -7.70
CA ASP A 70 25.64 3.97 -6.94
C ASP A 70 26.24 5.33 -7.30
N THR A 71 25.48 6.12 -8.05
CA THR A 71 25.88 7.46 -8.49
C THR A 71 25.57 8.55 -7.46
N GLY A 72 25.05 8.20 -6.27
CA GLY A 72 24.55 9.17 -5.28
C GLY A 72 23.31 9.94 -5.74
N ALA A 73 22.56 9.40 -6.70
CA ALA A 73 21.30 9.98 -7.15
C ALA A 73 20.25 9.91 -6.03
N PRO A 74 19.31 10.87 -5.96
CA PRO A 74 18.22 10.79 -5.00
C PRO A 74 17.42 9.49 -5.19
N PRO A 75 16.84 8.94 -4.11
CA PRO A 75 16.07 7.72 -4.19
C PRO A 75 14.87 7.91 -5.12
N GLU A 76 14.83 7.13 -6.20
CA GLU A 76 13.73 7.17 -7.15
C GLU A 76 12.59 6.26 -6.65
N ILE A 77 11.40 6.83 -6.50
CA ILE A 77 10.17 6.09 -6.25
C ILE A 77 9.38 5.96 -7.55
N ILE A 78 8.96 4.74 -7.88
CA ILE A 78 8.07 4.49 -9.00
C ILE A 78 6.68 4.23 -8.44
N ALA A 79 5.70 5.01 -8.92
CA ALA A 79 4.29 4.77 -8.68
C ALA A 79 3.58 4.51 -10.00
N ALA A 80 2.75 3.47 -10.03
CA ALA A 80 1.94 3.10 -11.19
C ALA A 80 0.52 2.73 -10.76
N SER A 81 -0.45 2.99 -11.62
CA SER A 81 -1.78 2.37 -11.49
C SER A 81 -1.69 0.93 -11.99
N ALA A 82 -2.16 -0.02 -11.18
CA ALA A 82 -2.14 -1.45 -11.49
C ALA A 82 -3.56 -2.00 -11.75
N GLY A 83 -4.48 -1.14 -12.18
CA GLY A 83 -5.91 -1.43 -12.30
C GLY A 83 -6.78 -0.45 -11.53
N ALA A 84 -8.10 -0.64 -11.62
CA ALA A 84 -9.05 0.15 -10.86
C ALA A 84 -8.80 0.00 -9.35
N GLY A 85 -8.82 1.12 -8.62
CA GLY A 85 -8.62 1.11 -7.16
C GLY A 85 -7.29 0.48 -6.73
N THR A 86 -6.25 0.53 -7.56
CA THR A 86 -4.97 -0.12 -7.26
C THR A 86 -3.78 0.77 -7.62
N ILE A 87 -2.92 1.05 -6.63
CA ILE A 87 -1.63 1.72 -6.83
C ILE A 87 -0.50 0.78 -6.43
N LEU A 88 0.47 0.61 -7.32
CA LEU A 88 1.73 -0.08 -7.07
C LEU A 88 2.82 0.96 -6.82
N ILE A 89 3.54 0.82 -5.72
CA ILE A 89 4.68 1.65 -5.34
C ILE A 89 5.91 0.77 -5.19
N ASP A 90 6.98 1.13 -5.89
CA ASP A 90 8.26 0.44 -5.87
C ASP A 90 9.38 1.41 -5.50
N ALA A 91 10.13 1.02 -4.47
CA ALA A 91 11.33 1.69 -4.05
C ALA A 91 12.46 0.68 -3.95
N MET A 92 13.64 1.05 -4.43
CA MET A 92 14.77 0.14 -4.48
C MET A 92 15.18 -0.33 -3.09
N GLY A 93 15.28 -1.65 -2.91
CA GLY A 93 15.66 -2.26 -1.64
C GLY A 93 14.52 -2.38 -0.62
N GLU A 94 13.33 -1.87 -0.91
CA GLU A 94 12.14 -2.06 -0.10
C GLU A 94 11.23 -3.14 -0.72
N PRO A 95 10.42 -3.85 0.08
CA PRO A 95 9.34 -4.67 -0.45
C PRO A 95 8.38 -3.84 -1.32
N PRO A 96 7.85 -4.39 -2.44
CA PRO A 96 6.80 -3.72 -3.21
C PRO A 96 5.59 -3.41 -2.32
N LEU A 97 5.02 -2.23 -2.48
CA LEU A 97 3.83 -1.80 -1.77
C LEU A 97 2.66 -1.73 -2.74
N LEU A 98 1.57 -2.45 -2.45
CA LEU A 98 0.32 -2.36 -3.18
C LEU A 98 -0.75 -1.72 -2.29
N LEU A 99 -1.41 -0.69 -2.81
CA LEU A 99 -2.53 -0.01 -2.16
C LEU A 99 -3.80 -0.39 -2.90
N LEU A 100 -4.78 -0.95 -2.19
CA LEU A 100 -5.96 -1.56 -2.79
C LEU A 100 -7.26 -1.07 -2.13
N SER A 101 -8.10 -0.38 -2.90
CA SER A 101 -9.43 0.10 -2.51
C SER A 101 -10.58 -0.58 -3.25
N ASP A 102 -10.27 -1.48 -4.19
CA ASP A 102 -11.23 -2.28 -4.96
C ASP A 102 -10.69 -3.71 -5.17
N GLN A 103 -11.31 -4.52 -6.02
CA GLN A 103 -10.88 -5.89 -6.29
C GLN A 103 -9.40 -5.97 -6.71
N ALA A 104 -8.69 -6.91 -6.09
CA ALA A 104 -7.29 -7.17 -6.43
C ALA A 104 -7.17 -7.58 -7.90
N PRO A 105 -6.26 -6.97 -8.67
CA PRO A 105 -5.94 -7.44 -10.02
C PRO A 105 -5.21 -8.80 -9.94
N GLU A 106 -5.01 -9.44 -11.08
CA GLU A 106 -4.12 -10.61 -11.16
C GLU A 106 -2.68 -10.18 -10.85
N LEU A 107 -2.07 -10.80 -9.84
CA LEU A 107 -0.72 -10.45 -9.38
C LEU A 107 0.31 -11.48 -9.86
N GLY A 108 1.48 -10.98 -10.24
CA GLY A 108 2.64 -11.82 -10.49
C GLY A 108 3.31 -12.30 -9.18
N ARG A 109 4.29 -13.19 -9.31
CA ARG A 109 5.05 -13.78 -8.18
C ARG A 109 5.74 -12.77 -7.24
N TRP A 110 5.84 -11.51 -7.63
CA TRP A 110 6.39 -10.48 -6.76
C TRP A 110 5.49 -10.22 -5.53
N ALA A 111 4.19 -10.55 -5.62
CA ALA A 111 3.23 -10.35 -4.56
C ALA A 111 3.55 -11.16 -3.29
N ASP A 112 4.20 -12.32 -3.42
CA ASP A 112 4.65 -13.17 -2.29
C ASP A 112 5.52 -12.38 -1.29
N TYR A 113 6.23 -11.35 -1.76
CA TYR A 113 7.09 -10.50 -0.94
C TYR A 113 6.50 -9.12 -0.65
N ALA A 114 5.33 -8.81 -1.21
CA ALA A 114 4.74 -7.50 -1.14
C ALA A 114 4.12 -7.21 0.24
N ILE A 115 4.01 -5.92 0.53
CA ILE A 115 3.14 -5.38 1.57
C ILE A 115 1.90 -4.86 0.87
N ILE A 116 0.72 -5.34 1.27
CA ILE A 116 -0.54 -4.95 0.64
C ILE A 116 -1.42 -4.26 1.68
N VAL A 117 -1.84 -3.03 1.39
CA VAL A 117 -2.74 -2.25 2.23
C VAL A 117 -4.14 -2.29 1.61
N LEU A 118 -5.11 -2.78 2.37
CA LEU A 118 -6.51 -2.82 2.00
C LEU A 118 -7.26 -1.63 2.63
N PHE A 119 -8.04 -0.92 1.83
CA PHE A 119 -8.92 0.17 2.27
C PHE A 119 -10.39 -0.21 2.07
N GLY A 120 -11.25 0.15 3.02
CA GLY A 120 -12.69 -0.04 2.91
C GLY A 120 -13.35 -0.40 4.23
N ASP A 121 -14.64 -0.74 4.17
CA ASP A 121 -15.38 -1.27 5.32
C ASP A 121 -15.05 -2.75 5.57
N GLY A 122 -15.47 -3.30 6.72
CA GLY A 122 -15.12 -4.66 7.11
C GLY A 122 -15.62 -5.75 6.15
N ALA A 123 -16.73 -5.53 5.44
CA ALA A 123 -17.21 -6.45 4.41
C ALA A 123 -16.31 -6.44 3.17
N THR A 124 -15.94 -5.24 2.71
CA THR A 124 -15.05 -5.02 1.57
C THR A 124 -13.66 -5.58 1.87
N LEU A 125 -13.09 -5.25 3.03
CA LEU A 125 -11.79 -5.76 3.49
C LEU A 125 -11.78 -7.28 3.60
N THR A 126 -12.83 -7.89 4.15
CA THR A 126 -12.96 -9.35 4.23
C THR A 126 -13.01 -9.99 2.84
N GLY A 127 -13.78 -9.42 1.91
CA GLY A 127 -13.88 -9.90 0.53
C GLY A 127 -12.54 -9.86 -0.19
N MET A 128 -11.90 -8.68 -0.21
CA MET A 128 -10.59 -8.48 -0.84
C MET A 128 -9.52 -9.37 -0.20
N GLY A 129 -9.44 -9.40 1.13
CA GLY A 129 -8.46 -10.22 1.85
C GLY A 129 -8.60 -11.72 1.56
N ARG A 130 -9.84 -12.24 1.46
CA ARG A 130 -10.08 -13.65 1.09
C ARG A 130 -9.64 -13.96 -0.34
N ALA A 131 -9.99 -13.10 -1.28
CA ALA A 131 -9.61 -13.26 -2.68
C ALA A 131 -8.08 -13.24 -2.83
N LEU A 132 -7.43 -12.27 -2.19
CA LEU A 132 -5.99 -12.09 -2.22
C LEU A 132 -5.25 -13.30 -1.61
N LEU A 133 -5.62 -13.73 -0.41
CA LEU A 133 -4.98 -14.89 0.25
C LEU A 133 -5.17 -16.20 -0.54
N ALA A 134 -6.29 -16.34 -1.25
CA ALA A 134 -6.55 -17.53 -2.07
C ALA A 134 -5.73 -17.54 -3.38
N ALA A 135 -5.44 -16.36 -3.94
CA ALA A 135 -4.78 -16.23 -5.23
C ALA A 135 -3.26 -16.02 -5.13
N SER A 136 -2.82 -15.10 -4.25
CA SER A 136 -1.42 -14.70 -4.09
C SER A 136 -1.20 -14.15 -2.67
N PRO A 137 -0.92 -15.02 -1.67
CA PRO A 137 -0.74 -14.60 -0.28
C PRO A 137 0.49 -13.69 -0.14
N PRO A 138 0.36 -12.43 0.31
CA PRO A 138 1.49 -11.52 0.43
C PRO A 138 2.31 -11.79 1.69
N ARG A 139 3.47 -11.14 1.81
CA ARG A 139 4.27 -11.16 3.05
C ARG A 139 3.49 -10.54 4.20
N LEU A 140 2.81 -9.43 3.96
CA LEU A 140 2.03 -8.70 4.96
C LEU A 140 0.77 -8.11 4.33
N LEU A 141 -0.36 -8.35 4.99
CA LEU A 141 -1.63 -7.69 4.72
C LEU A 141 -1.90 -6.67 5.82
N VAL A 142 -2.09 -5.42 5.44
CA VAL A 142 -2.41 -4.30 6.32
C VAL A 142 -3.86 -3.89 6.08
N LEU A 143 -4.66 -3.86 7.13
CA LEU A 143 -6.06 -3.42 7.09
C LEU A 143 -6.12 -1.96 7.54
N ALA A 144 -6.30 -1.04 6.59
CA ALA A 144 -6.58 0.36 6.89
C ALA A 144 -8.07 0.49 7.22
N ALA A 145 -8.40 0.32 8.50
CA ALA A 145 -9.76 0.14 8.98
C ALA A 145 -9.97 0.72 10.39
N ASP A 146 -11.22 1.09 10.69
CA ASP A 146 -11.63 1.31 12.07
C ASP A 146 -11.59 -0.02 12.88
N GLU A 147 -11.73 0.10 14.20
CA GLU A 147 -11.65 -1.04 15.12
C GLU A 147 -12.68 -2.15 14.82
N ALA A 148 -13.92 -1.78 14.52
CA ALA A 148 -14.98 -2.75 14.27
C ALA A 148 -14.77 -3.50 12.94
N ALA A 149 -14.38 -2.79 11.89
CA ALA A 149 -14.04 -3.36 10.60
C ALA A 149 -12.79 -4.25 10.68
N ALA A 150 -11.78 -3.84 11.46
CA ALA A 150 -10.60 -4.64 11.74
C ALA A 150 -10.97 -5.95 12.44
N ASP A 151 -11.69 -5.92 13.56
CA ASP A 151 -12.07 -7.10 14.33
C ASP A 151 -12.89 -8.12 13.52
N GLN A 152 -13.85 -7.61 12.74
CA GLN A 152 -14.62 -8.43 11.81
C GLN A 152 -13.71 -9.14 10.81
N THR A 153 -12.79 -8.39 10.19
CA THR A 153 -11.91 -8.91 9.14
C THR A 153 -10.88 -9.88 9.71
N PHE A 154 -10.28 -9.58 10.87
CA PHE A 154 -9.36 -10.48 11.58
C PHE A 154 -10.02 -11.84 11.86
N SER A 155 -11.24 -11.82 12.37
CA SER A 155 -12.01 -13.05 12.64
C SER A 155 -12.26 -13.84 11.36
N ALA A 156 -12.48 -13.16 10.23
CA ALA A 156 -12.78 -13.79 8.95
C ALA A 156 -11.55 -14.35 8.21
N LEU A 157 -10.35 -13.82 8.46
CA LEU A 157 -9.12 -14.15 7.72
C LEU A 157 -8.12 -15.01 8.50
N ARG A 158 -8.19 -15.07 9.84
CA ARG A 158 -7.19 -15.71 10.71
C ARG A 158 -6.75 -17.10 10.26
N ASP A 159 -7.70 -17.96 9.87
CA ASP A 159 -7.43 -19.35 9.51
C ASP A 159 -6.96 -19.53 8.05
N LYS A 160 -6.70 -18.43 7.33
CA LYS A 160 -6.34 -18.40 5.90
C LYS A 160 -4.98 -17.77 5.62
N LEU A 161 -4.25 -17.35 6.66
CA LEU A 161 -3.06 -16.52 6.50
C LEU A 161 -1.87 -17.27 5.86
N ASP A 162 -1.70 -18.56 6.11
CA ASP A 162 -0.64 -19.39 5.50
C ASP A 162 0.75 -18.72 5.43
N GLY A 163 1.16 -18.06 6.52
CA GLY A 163 2.45 -17.34 6.61
C GLY A 163 2.38 -15.84 6.29
N THR A 164 1.28 -15.34 5.72
CA THR A 164 1.00 -13.90 5.60
C THR A 164 0.83 -13.26 6.97
N GLY A 165 1.58 -12.21 7.26
CA GLY A 165 1.31 -11.35 8.41
C GLY A 165 0.00 -10.60 8.22
N LEU A 166 -0.76 -10.37 9.31
CA LEU A 166 -1.98 -9.56 9.29
C LEU A 166 -1.93 -8.50 10.38
N VAL A 167 -2.09 -7.23 10.00
CA VAL A 167 -2.02 -6.08 10.92
C VAL A 167 -3.15 -5.10 10.62
N ALA A 168 -3.78 -4.54 11.67
CA ALA A 168 -4.65 -3.37 11.53
C ALA A 168 -3.83 -2.08 11.64
N LEU A 169 -4.18 -1.11 10.79
CA LEU A 169 -3.68 0.25 10.81
C LEU A 169 -4.89 1.16 11.02
N GLN A 170 -5.06 1.69 12.24
CA GLN A 170 -6.16 2.61 12.57
C GLN A 170 -5.82 4.05 12.17
N PRO A 171 -6.80 4.96 12.08
CA PRO A 171 -6.54 6.36 11.72
C PRO A 171 -5.55 7.03 12.67
N GLY A 172 -4.53 7.68 12.14
CA GLY A 172 -3.46 8.34 12.88
C GLY A 172 -2.38 7.41 13.44
N MET A 173 -2.54 6.08 13.32
CA MET A 173 -1.48 5.14 13.70
C MET A 173 -0.37 5.09 12.66
N ALA A 174 0.85 4.86 13.14
CA ALA A 174 1.98 4.56 12.28
C ALA A 174 2.44 3.12 12.47
N LEU A 175 2.61 2.41 11.35
CA LEU A 175 3.15 1.06 11.29
C LEU A 175 4.52 1.08 10.61
N GLU A 176 5.51 0.49 11.26
CA GLU A 176 6.83 0.23 10.69
C GLU A 176 6.93 -1.24 10.25
N VAL A 177 7.48 -1.45 9.05
CA VAL A 177 7.51 -2.75 8.34
C VAL A 177 8.92 -3.07 7.88
#